data_AF-A0A7R9GRW9-F1
#
_entry.id   AF-A0A7R9GRW9-F1
#
_cell.length_a   1.000
_cell.length_b   1.000
_cell.length_c   1.000
_cell.angle_alpha   90.00
_cell.angle_beta   90.00
_cell.angle_gamma   90.00
#
_symmetry.space_group_name_H-M   'P 1'
#
loop_
_entity.id
_entity.type
_entity.pdbx_description
1 polymer ?
#
loop_
_entity_poly.entity_id
_entity_poly.type
_entity_poly.pdbx_seq_one_letter_code
_entity_poly.pdbx_strand_id
1 'polypeptide(L)'
;MNVRLGIKFGESSWSEDKSDLDLNHATTFVYNPNVSLSLEQQRQRLPIYTNRSHILYLLERFQTLVLVGETGCGKSTQVPQHYPLRHNVENLSGFNDDFFPSCDISPLCEVTVKSLMLDHANHYFFGPMAIITDRVFGIHDIEYITPNMISAFHVFVAIVSAKCIASDSLLSRRAGVGLFGLRSMLDDLDGHVARERKNEHRASSDIGSVGFFVDGMCDGLGAIALLIGCLVFLKNNPPRRGYVQLQSILPQISDGTKDSGVGTPYKGKVTSKKLIQKLVCLGAQMLLSSTAWNRYIALYQDLLERQNVSNQQATCQTQAFRSLLMWTVAWLWRLFNPHAIIHATLLAIFCDKLWEFLRAVQYAGFIVLLGLICISEMHVLEVQAFIHKTLTNSTLSV
;
A
#
# COMPACT_ATOMS: atom_id res chain seq x y z
N MET A 1 4.95 31.61 25.35
CA MET A 1 5.27 31.58 26.79
C MET A 1 5.58 30.12 27.14
N ASN A 2 6.86 29.73 27.18
CA ASN A 2 7.27 28.36 27.47
C ASN A 2 7.34 28.16 28.98
N VAL A 3 6.35 27.50 29.57
CA VAL A 3 6.38 27.14 30.98
C VAL A 3 7.17 25.83 31.12
N ARG A 4 8.46 25.94 31.43
CA ARG A 4 9.27 24.81 31.93
C ARG A 4 8.99 24.68 33.43
N LEU A 5 8.07 23.81 33.81
CA LEU A 5 7.91 23.38 35.20
C LEU A 5 8.87 22.21 35.45
N GLY A 6 10.03 22.52 36.03
CA GLY A 6 10.95 21.51 36.54
C GLY A 6 10.36 20.85 37.79
N ILE A 7 9.92 19.61 37.66
CA ILE A 7 9.52 18.78 38.80
C ILE A 7 10.81 18.20 39.41
N LYS A 8 11.14 18.61 40.64
CA LYS A 8 12.18 17.92 41.43
C LYS A 8 11.66 16.54 41.80
N PHE A 9 12.29 15.50 41.25
CA PHE A 9 12.13 14.14 41.77
C PHE A 9 12.79 14.07 43.14
N GLY A 10 12.05 13.63 44.16
CA GLY A 10 12.63 13.21 45.43
C GLY A 10 13.51 11.98 45.18
N GLU A 11 14.65 11.91 45.87
CA GLU A 11 15.57 10.77 45.80
C GLU A 11 14.86 9.49 46.24
N SER A 12 14.31 8.74 45.27
CA SER A 12 14.01 7.33 45.46
C SER A 12 15.29 6.56 45.17
N SER A 13 15.89 5.99 46.21
CA SER A 13 16.97 5.00 46.11
C SER A 13 16.50 3.84 45.23
N TRP A 14 16.86 3.86 43.95
CA TRP A 14 16.71 2.71 43.06
C TRP A 14 17.83 1.73 43.37
N SER A 15 17.48 0.58 43.95
CA SER A 15 18.35 -0.59 44.01
C SER A 15 18.10 -1.46 42.79
N GLU A 16 19.13 -1.72 41.99
CA GLU A 16 19.11 -2.74 40.94
C GLU A 16 18.84 -4.12 41.57
N ASP A 17 17.65 -4.66 41.38
CA ASP A 17 17.33 -6.04 41.74
C ASP A 17 17.94 -6.98 40.70
N LYS A 18 19.22 -7.29 40.91
CA LYS A 18 20.06 -8.35 40.32
C LYS A 18 20.81 -8.04 39.02
N SER A 19 22.09 -8.39 39.06
CA SER A 19 23.00 -8.51 37.93
C SER A 19 22.55 -9.62 36.97
N ASP A 20 22.56 -9.27 35.69
CA ASP A 20 22.25 -10.03 34.48
C ASP A 20 22.29 -11.57 34.56
N LEU A 21 21.20 -12.17 34.07
CA LEU A 21 21.02 -13.58 33.77
C LEU A 21 21.93 -14.04 32.60
N ASP A 22 22.39 -15.29 32.70
CA ASP A 22 23.22 -16.01 31.72
C ASP A 22 22.77 -15.84 30.25
N LEU A 23 23.71 -15.45 29.39
CA LEU A 23 23.56 -15.16 27.95
C LEU A 23 23.14 -16.37 27.08
N ASN A 24 22.98 -17.57 27.64
CA ASN A 24 22.77 -18.81 26.89
C ASN A 24 21.35 -19.41 26.96
N HIS A 25 20.38 -18.74 27.58
CA HIS A 25 18.98 -19.18 27.55
C HIS A 25 18.04 -18.06 27.07
N ALA A 26 17.86 -17.96 25.75
CA ALA A 26 16.75 -17.24 25.16
C ALA A 26 15.45 -18.03 25.44
N THR A 27 14.83 -17.80 26.59
CA THR A 27 13.47 -18.26 26.85
C THR A 27 12.51 -17.11 26.58
N THR A 28 11.53 -17.36 25.70
CA THR A 28 10.40 -16.49 25.37
C THR A 28 9.41 -16.43 26.55
N PHE A 29 9.91 -16.25 27.77
CA PHE A 29 9.11 -16.21 28.97
C PHE A 29 8.90 -14.76 29.37
N VAL A 30 7.74 -14.20 29.02
CA VAL A 30 7.31 -12.91 29.55
C VAL A 30 6.86 -13.15 30.99
N TYR A 31 7.77 -12.93 31.94
CA TYR A 31 7.47 -13.04 33.36
C TYR A 31 6.50 -11.92 33.76
N ASN A 32 5.24 -12.28 34.02
CA ASN A 32 4.27 -11.40 34.66
C ASN A 32 4.05 -11.88 36.10
N PRO A 33 4.69 -11.25 37.10
CA PRO A 33 4.54 -11.64 38.51
C PRO A 33 3.11 -11.44 39.02
N ASN A 34 2.27 -10.68 38.30
CA ASN A 34 0.90 -10.38 38.65
C ASN A 34 -0.13 -11.15 37.80
N VAL A 35 0.28 -12.23 37.11
CA VAL A 35 -0.58 -13.01 36.20
C VAL A 35 -1.86 -13.53 36.86
N SER A 36 -1.84 -13.75 38.17
CA SER A 36 -2.98 -14.21 38.98
C SER A 36 -4.04 -13.15 39.24
N LEU A 37 -3.76 -11.88 38.92
CA LEU A 37 -4.70 -10.77 39.08
C LEU A 37 -5.51 -10.54 37.81
N SER A 38 -6.70 -9.95 37.95
CA SER A 38 -7.44 -9.46 36.80
C SER A 38 -6.63 -8.39 36.03
N LEU A 39 -6.83 -8.31 34.71
CA LEU A 39 -6.15 -7.31 33.86
C LEU A 39 -6.36 -5.87 34.36
N GLU A 40 -7.51 -5.57 34.94
CA GLU A 40 -7.80 -4.25 35.50
C GLU A 40 -6.94 -3.94 36.71
N GLN A 41 -6.81 -4.89 37.64
CA GLN A 41 -5.92 -4.75 38.80
C GLN A 41 -4.44 -4.67 38.41
N GLN A 42 -4.04 -5.42 37.38
CA GLN A 42 -2.69 -5.32 36.83
C GLN A 42 -2.42 -3.91 36.25
N ARG A 43 -3.37 -3.35 35.51
CA ARG A 43 -3.28 -1.99 34.96
C ARG A 43 -3.24 -0.91 36.04
N GLN A 44 -4.02 -1.07 37.11
CA GLN A 44 -4.02 -0.16 38.25
C GLN A 44 -2.67 -0.10 38.99
N ARG A 45 -1.90 -1.20 38.94
CA ARG A 45 -0.58 -1.30 39.57
C ARG A 45 0.57 -0.77 38.70
N LEU A 46 0.30 -0.40 37.44
CA LEU A 46 1.34 0.22 36.61
C LEU A 46 1.71 1.59 37.19
N PRO A 47 3.01 1.94 37.25
CA PRO A 47 3.45 3.23 37.81
C PRO A 47 2.75 4.45 37.19
N ILE A 48 2.43 4.36 35.89
CA ILE A 48 1.75 5.42 35.14
C ILE A 48 0.28 5.61 35.55
N TYR A 49 -0.36 4.62 36.17
CA TYR A 49 -1.79 4.68 36.50
C TYR A 49 -2.13 5.83 37.46
N THR A 50 -1.22 6.16 38.38
CA THR A 50 -1.35 7.31 39.29
C THR A 50 -1.49 8.64 38.55
N ASN A 51 -0.87 8.75 37.37
CA ASN A 51 -0.90 9.95 36.53
C ASN A 51 -2.06 9.96 35.53
N ARG A 52 -2.90 8.93 35.49
CA ARG A 52 -3.99 8.78 34.50
C ARG A 52 -4.90 9.99 34.46
N SER A 53 -5.40 10.45 35.61
CA SER A 53 -6.32 11.58 35.69
C SER A 53 -5.67 12.88 35.22
N HIS A 54 -4.39 13.06 35.51
CA HIS A 54 -3.65 14.24 35.08
C HIS A 54 -3.40 14.22 33.56
N ILE A 55 -3.06 13.07 32.99
CA ILE A 55 -2.92 12.90 31.54
C ILE A 55 -4.23 13.18 30.83
N LEU A 56 -5.36 12.68 31.35
CA LEU A 56 -6.69 12.95 30.79
C LEU A 56 -7.05 14.43 30.84
N TYR A 57 -6.77 15.11 31.96
CA TYR A 57 -6.96 16.56 32.08
C TYR A 57 -6.12 17.34 31.06
N LEU A 58 -4.86 16.94 30.86
CA LEU A 58 -3.98 17.59 29.88
C LEU A 58 -4.44 17.34 28.44
N LEU A 59 -4.95 16.14 28.13
CA LEU A 59 -5.56 15.83 26.83
C LEU A 59 -6.81 16.65 26.56
N GLU A 60 -7.65 16.86 27.58
CA GLU A 60 -8.86 17.66 27.46
C GLU A 60 -8.55 19.14 27.26
N ARG A 61 -7.47 19.64 27.90
CA ARG A 61 -7.16 21.07 27.92
C ARG A 61 -6.20 21.55 26.83
N PHE A 62 -5.34 20.67 26.32
CA PHE A 62 -4.30 21.04 25.36
C PHE A 62 -4.44 20.29 24.05
N GLN A 63 -4.40 21.02 22.94
CA GLN A 63 -4.49 20.50 21.57
C GLN A 63 -3.35 19.51 21.22
N THR A 64 -2.20 19.62 21.90
CA THR A 64 -1.07 18.71 21.69
C THR A 64 -0.40 18.40 23.03
N LEU A 65 -0.38 17.11 23.38
CA LEU A 65 0.29 16.60 24.57
C LEU A 65 1.50 15.77 24.15
N VAL A 66 2.70 16.22 24.51
CA VAL A 66 3.93 15.43 24.34
C VAL A 66 4.18 14.66 25.63
N LEU A 67 3.92 13.36 25.60
CA LEU A 67 4.19 12.47 26.72
C LEU A 67 5.62 11.90 26.60
N VAL A 68 6.48 12.24 27.56
CA VAL A 68 7.82 11.66 27.67
C VAL A 68 7.83 10.70 28.85
N GLY A 69 8.10 9.42 28.59
CA GLY A 69 8.23 8.40 29.61
C GLY A 69 9.53 7.64 29.41
N GLU A 70 10.34 7.54 30.46
CA GLU A 70 11.50 6.65 30.47
C GLU A 70 11.03 5.25 30.88
N THR A 71 11.21 4.28 29.98
CA THR A 71 11.05 2.86 30.32
C THR A 71 12.45 2.29 30.54
N GLY A 72 12.76 1.92 31.79
CA GLY A 72 14.07 1.40 32.20
C GLY A 72 14.47 0.04 31.59
N CYS A 73 13.83 -0.39 30.49
CA CYS A 73 14.09 -1.66 29.80
C CYS A 73 14.84 -1.51 28.46
N GLY A 74 15.24 -0.28 28.09
CA GLY A 74 16.06 -0.01 26.91
C GLY A 74 15.38 -0.29 25.56
N LYS A 75 14.04 -0.35 25.51
CA LYS A 75 13.27 -0.53 24.26
C LYS A 75 12.27 0.62 24.06
N SER A 76 12.17 1.11 22.84
CA SER A 76 11.16 2.09 22.43
C SER A 76 9.76 1.53 22.71
N THR A 77 9.00 2.21 23.57
CA THR A 77 7.63 1.79 23.92
C THR A 77 6.64 2.57 23.06
N GLN A 78 5.88 1.88 22.23
CA GLN A 78 4.79 2.48 21.46
C GLN A 78 3.57 2.60 22.39
N VAL A 79 3.03 3.81 22.56
CA VAL A 79 1.77 4.01 23.30
C VAL A 79 0.66 3.32 22.49
N PRO A 80 -0.15 2.43 23.08
CA PRO A 80 -1.29 1.84 22.38
C PRO A 80 -2.23 2.96 21.89
N GLN A 81 -2.32 3.14 20.58
CA GLN A 81 -3.33 3.98 19.94
C GLN A 81 -4.69 3.26 20.01
N HIS A 82 -5.27 3.17 21.21
CA HIS A 82 -6.67 2.79 21.32
C HIS A 82 -7.52 4.06 21.37
N TYR A 83 -7.89 4.55 20.19
CA TYR A 83 -9.03 5.44 20.08
C TYR A 83 -10.30 4.64 20.45
N PRO A 84 -11.21 5.19 21.27
CA PRO A 84 -12.49 4.56 21.50
C PRO A 84 -13.23 4.47 20.17
N LEU A 85 -13.50 3.23 19.73
CA LEU A 85 -14.41 2.95 18.63
C LEU A 85 -15.75 3.59 18.96
N ARG A 86 -16.21 4.45 18.03
CA ARG A 86 -17.43 5.27 18.08
C ARG A 86 -18.68 4.41 18.09
N HIS A 87 -19.00 3.78 19.22
CA HIS A 87 -20.30 3.11 19.41
C HIS A 87 -21.27 3.85 20.33
N ASN A 88 -20.90 5.00 20.90
CA ASN A 88 -21.76 5.77 21.81
C ASN A 88 -21.53 7.29 21.71
N VAL A 89 -21.74 7.88 20.53
CA VAL A 89 -21.77 9.35 20.38
C VAL A 89 -23.07 9.77 19.72
N GLU A 90 -24.19 9.56 20.42
CA GLU A 90 -25.45 10.23 20.09
C GLU A 90 -25.74 11.42 21.02
N ASN A 91 -24.92 11.67 22.06
CA ASN A 91 -25.25 12.66 23.11
C ASN A 91 -24.16 13.71 23.42
N LEU A 92 -23.26 14.04 22.50
CA LEU A 92 -22.40 15.23 22.66
C LEU A 92 -22.53 16.16 21.45
N SER A 93 -23.61 16.95 21.46
CA SER A 93 -23.73 18.18 20.71
C SER A 93 -22.76 19.23 21.28
N GLY A 94 -21.54 19.30 20.76
CA GLY A 94 -20.61 20.36 21.18
C GLY A 94 -19.14 20.22 20.83
N PHE A 95 -18.76 19.35 19.88
CA PHE A 95 -17.40 19.35 19.35
C PHE A 95 -17.42 19.93 17.92
N ASN A 96 -16.82 21.10 17.76
CA ASN A 96 -16.51 21.62 16.42
C ASN A 96 -15.39 20.77 15.82
N ASP A 97 -15.77 19.95 14.85
CA ASP A 97 -14.94 19.05 14.03
C ASP A 97 -14.04 19.81 13.03
N ASP A 98 -13.28 20.81 13.47
CA ASP A 98 -12.54 21.70 12.55
C ASP A 98 -11.06 21.32 12.32
N PHE A 99 -10.53 20.25 12.93
CA PHE A 99 -9.08 19.97 12.82
C PHE A 99 -8.65 18.50 12.63
N PHE A 100 -9.54 17.52 12.77
CA PHE A 100 -9.31 16.22 12.15
C PHE A 100 -10.04 16.22 10.81
N PRO A 101 -9.40 15.80 9.70
CA PRO A 101 -10.17 15.59 8.47
C PRO A 101 -11.35 14.69 8.84
N SER A 102 -12.57 15.14 8.51
CA SER A 102 -13.80 14.36 8.73
C SER A 102 -13.54 12.91 8.33
N CYS A 103 -14.07 11.94 9.07
CA CYS A 103 -13.73 10.52 8.85
C CYS A 103 -13.95 10.06 7.40
N ASP A 104 -14.77 10.79 6.64
CA ASP A 104 -15.00 10.60 5.21
C ASP A 104 -13.75 10.81 4.33
N ILE A 105 -12.83 11.72 4.70
CA ILE A 105 -11.58 11.98 3.95
C ILE A 105 -10.44 11.09 4.48
N SER A 106 -10.50 10.72 5.76
CA SER A 106 -9.42 9.98 6.39
C SER A 106 -9.37 8.54 5.87
N PRO A 107 -8.26 8.12 5.23
CA PRO A 107 -8.11 6.76 4.73
C PRO A 107 -8.01 5.70 5.85
N LEU A 108 -8.03 6.15 7.11
CA LEU A 108 -7.90 5.33 8.31
C LEU A 108 -9.25 5.02 8.99
N CYS A 109 -10.35 5.66 8.58
CA CYS A 109 -11.65 5.49 9.24
C CYS A 109 -12.43 4.26 8.74
N GLU A 110 -12.39 3.96 7.44
CA GLU A 110 -12.98 2.74 6.88
C GLU A 110 -11.93 1.65 6.62
N VAL A 111 -11.94 0.62 7.46
CA VAL A 111 -11.04 -0.54 7.31
C VAL A 111 -11.77 -1.66 6.57
N THR A 112 -11.71 -1.63 5.25
CA THR A 112 -12.17 -2.74 4.38
C THR A 112 -10.98 -3.59 3.91
N VAL A 113 -11.24 -4.82 3.48
CA VAL A 113 -10.28 -5.69 2.78
C VAL A 113 -9.66 -4.96 1.59
N LYS A 114 -10.49 -4.26 0.80
CA LYS A 114 -10.03 -3.46 -0.36
C LYS A 114 -9.06 -2.37 0.07
N SER A 115 -9.41 -1.57 1.07
CA SER A 115 -8.53 -0.53 1.61
C SER A 115 -7.24 -1.11 2.21
N LEU A 116 -7.29 -2.28 2.83
CA LEU A 116 -6.11 -2.94 3.41
C LEU A 116 -5.15 -3.44 2.34
N MET A 117 -5.64 -3.83 1.16
CA MET A 117 -4.84 -4.42 0.08
C MET A 117 -4.47 -3.43 -1.05
N LEU A 118 -5.00 -2.20 -0.99
CA LEU A 118 -4.70 -1.12 -1.92
C LEU A 118 -3.26 -0.58 -1.71
N ASP A 119 -2.62 -0.07 -2.76
CA ASP A 119 -1.26 0.46 -2.67
C ASP A 119 -1.23 1.79 -1.92
N HIS A 120 -0.03 2.20 -1.54
CA HIS A 120 0.20 3.41 -0.76
C HIS A 120 -0.22 4.68 -1.50
N ALA A 121 -0.02 4.75 -2.83
CA ALA A 121 -0.33 5.98 -3.56
C ALA A 121 -1.84 6.16 -3.70
N ASN A 122 -2.57 5.11 -4.08
CA ASN A 122 -4.03 5.19 -4.16
C ASN A 122 -4.67 5.35 -2.76
N HIS A 123 -4.20 4.61 -1.75
CA HIS A 123 -4.78 4.66 -0.41
C HIS A 123 -4.57 6.01 0.29
N TYR A 124 -3.37 6.59 0.22
CA TYR A 124 -3.03 7.79 0.99
C TYR A 124 -3.06 9.10 0.20
N PHE A 125 -3.04 9.04 -1.13
CA PHE A 125 -2.95 10.24 -1.97
C PHE A 125 -4.11 10.37 -2.95
N PHE A 126 -4.27 9.43 -3.88
CA PHE A 126 -5.28 9.57 -4.94
C PHE A 126 -6.71 9.43 -4.43
N GLY A 127 -7.00 8.49 -3.52
CA GLY A 127 -8.32 8.33 -2.90
C GLY A 127 -8.79 9.59 -2.16
N PRO A 128 -8.00 10.14 -1.22
CA PRO A 128 -8.34 11.41 -0.57
C PRO A 128 -8.49 12.58 -1.56
N MET A 129 -7.64 12.65 -2.59
CA MET A 129 -7.75 13.67 -3.63
C MET A 129 -9.04 13.55 -4.44
N ALA A 130 -9.49 12.33 -4.75
CA ALA A 130 -10.77 12.09 -5.41
C ALA A 130 -11.95 12.58 -4.56
N ILE A 131 -11.96 12.26 -3.26
CA ILE A 131 -12.99 12.72 -2.32
C ILE A 131 -13.01 14.24 -2.19
N ILE A 132 -11.83 14.87 -2.06
CA ILE A 132 -11.71 16.32 -1.99
C ILE A 132 -12.21 16.96 -3.29
N THR A 133 -11.86 16.38 -4.44
CA THR A 133 -12.29 16.88 -5.75
C THR A 133 -13.81 16.84 -5.88
N ASP A 134 -14.43 15.73 -5.51
CA ASP A 134 -15.88 15.60 -5.54
C ASP A 134 -16.57 16.60 -4.59
N ARG A 135 -16.04 16.81 -3.37
CA ARG A 135 -16.56 17.81 -2.43
C ARG A 135 -16.46 19.25 -2.92
N VAL A 136 -15.34 19.59 -3.57
CA VAL A 136 -15.09 20.96 -4.05
C VAL A 136 -15.99 21.29 -5.24
N PHE A 137 -16.24 20.31 -6.12
CA PHE A 137 -16.98 20.53 -7.37
C PHE A 137 -18.41 20.00 -7.37
N GLY A 138 -18.82 19.22 -6.36
CA GLY A 138 -20.13 18.59 -6.27
C GLY A 138 -20.39 17.61 -7.42
N ILE A 139 -19.40 16.81 -7.82
CA ILE A 139 -19.49 16.00 -9.06
C ILE A 139 -20.57 14.92 -8.93
N HIS A 140 -20.75 14.34 -7.75
CA HIS A 140 -21.80 13.35 -7.48
C HIS A 140 -23.21 13.88 -7.76
N ASP A 141 -23.49 15.15 -7.48
CA ASP A 141 -24.80 15.80 -7.70
C ASP A 141 -25.06 16.17 -9.18
N ILE A 142 -24.02 16.23 -10.01
CA ILE A 142 -24.16 16.62 -11.42
C ILE A 142 -24.64 15.44 -12.27
N GLU A 143 -25.93 15.42 -12.61
CA GLU A 143 -26.56 14.38 -13.44
C GLU A 143 -25.89 14.19 -14.82
N TYR A 144 -25.36 15.27 -15.41
CA TYR A 144 -24.75 15.24 -16.74
C TYR A 144 -23.36 14.57 -16.79
N ILE A 145 -22.67 14.44 -15.66
CA ILE A 145 -21.37 13.78 -15.59
C ILE A 145 -21.60 12.38 -15.04
N THR A 146 -21.36 11.35 -15.84
CA THR A 146 -21.47 9.95 -15.37
C THR A 146 -20.11 9.39 -14.99
N PRO A 147 -20.02 8.42 -14.05
CA PRO A 147 -18.77 7.72 -13.76
C PRO A 147 -18.09 7.19 -15.03
N ASN A 148 -18.85 6.57 -15.93
CA ASN A 148 -18.33 6.05 -17.20
C ASN A 148 -17.73 7.14 -18.11
N MET A 149 -18.20 8.39 -18.02
CA MET A 149 -17.59 9.52 -18.76
C MET A 149 -16.25 9.93 -18.15
N ILE A 150 -16.11 9.84 -16.83
CA ILE A 150 -14.84 10.04 -16.13
C ILE A 150 -13.87 8.91 -16.55
N SER A 151 -14.34 7.65 -16.60
CA SER A 151 -13.58 6.51 -17.12
C SER A 151 -13.28 6.61 -18.62
N ALA A 152 -14.06 7.35 -19.42
CA ALA A 152 -13.65 7.64 -20.81
C ALA A 152 -12.57 8.73 -20.85
N PHE A 153 -12.68 9.73 -19.97
CA PHE A 153 -11.81 10.90 -19.97
C PHE A 153 -10.38 10.60 -19.47
N HIS A 154 -10.23 9.82 -18.40
CA HIS A 154 -8.89 9.45 -17.91
C HIS A 154 -8.07 8.62 -18.94
N VAL A 155 -8.72 7.90 -19.88
CA VAL A 155 -8.04 7.25 -21.03
C VAL A 155 -7.42 8.28 -21.96
N PHE A 156 -8.15 9.38 -22.26
CA PHE A 156 -7.58 10.49 -23.03
C PHE A 156 -6.37 11.10 -22.32
N VAL A 157 -6.46 11.31 -21.00
CA VAL A 157 -5.33 11.78 -20.19
C VAL A 157 -4.15 10.80 -20.25
N ALA A 158 -4.40 9.48 -20.21
CA ALA A 158 -3.36 8.46 -20.36
C ALA A 158 -2.64 8.54 -21.72
N ILE A 159 -3.36 8.79 -22.81
CA ILE A 159 -2.77 8.94 -24.15
C ILE A 159 -1.89 10.19 -24.23
N VAL A 160 -2.36 11.32 -23.69
CA VAL A 160 -1.56 12.56 -23.63
C VAL A 160 -0.31 12.34 -22.78
N SER A 161 -0.45 11.70 -21.62
CA SER A 161 0.68 11.32 -20.76
C SER A 161 1.68 10.42 -21.50
N ALA A 162 1.21 9.38 -22.20
CA ALA A 162 2.06 8.47 -22.96
C ALA A 162 2.85 9.21 -24.05
N LYS A 163 2.25 10.20 -24.72
CA LYS A 163 2.94 11.06 -25.69
C LYS A 163 4.04 11.89 -25.03
N CYS A 164 3.80 12.43 -23.84
CA CYS A 164 4.82 13.13 -23.05
C CYS A 164 5.96 12.19 -22.62
N ILE A 165 5.65 10.96 -22.19
CA ILE A 165 6.63 9.92 -21.83
C ILE A 165 7.48 9.49 -23.02
N ALA A 166 6.90 9.46 -24.23
CA ALA A 166 7.59 9.10 -25.46
C ALA A 166 8.67 10.12 -25.91
N SER A 167 8.72 11.30 -25.28
CA SER A 167 9.62 12.38 -25.66
C SER A 167 11.06 12.21 -25.17
N ASP A 168 12.01 12.81 -25.89
CA ASP A 168 13.44 12.77 -25.54
C ASP A 168 13.80 13.72 -24.39
N SER A 169 12.97 14.73 -24.13
CA SER A 169 13.17 15.67 -23.03
C SER A 169 12.77 15.06 -21.69
N LEU A 170 13.70 15.09 -20.73
CA LEU A 170 13.44 14.61 -19.37
C LEU A 170 12.29 15.36 -18.68
N LEU A 171 12.18 16.67 -18.92
CA LEU A 171 11.11 17.49 -18.35
C LEU A 171 9.74 17.02 -18.86
N SER A 172 9.64 16.78 -20.16
CA SER A 172 8.39 16.30 -20.77
C SER A 172 8.04 14.88 -20.30
N ARG A 173 9.03 13.99 -20.10
CA ARG A 173 8.77 12.68 -19.48
C ARG A 173 8.24 12.79 -18.05
N ARG A 174 8.82 13.67 -17.23
CA ARG A 174 8.38 13.91 -15.85
C ARG A 174 6.99 14.56 -15.80
N ALA A 175 6.70 15.49 -16.72
CA ALA A 175 5.36 16.02 -16.89
C ALA A 175 4.37 14.92 -17.29
N GLY A 176 4.78 13.99 -18.16
CA GLY A 176 4.02 12.80 -18.50
C GLY A 176 3.71 11.91 -17.30
N VAL A 177 4.69 11.69 -16.40
CA VAL A 177 4.46 10.98 -15.13
C VAL A 177 3.41 11.69 -14.26
N GLY A 178 3.49 13.02 -14.14
CA GLY A 178 2.48 13.82 -13.43
C GLY A 178 1.08 13.70 -14.06
N LEU A 179 0.99 13.76 -15.39
CA LEU A 179 -0.27 13.55 -16.12
C LEU A 179 -0.83 12.13 -15.93
N PHE A 180 0.03 11.12 -15.83
CA PHE A 180 -0.42 9.77 -15.52
C PHE A 180 -0.96 9.66 -14.09
N GLY A 181 -0.34 10.39 -13.15
CA GLY A 181 -0.87 10.56 -11.79
C GLY A 181 -2.23 11.24 -11.76
N LEU A 182 -2.45 12.27 -12.58
CA LEU A 182 -3.79 12.86 -12.76
C LEU A 182 -4.80 11.83 -13.28
N ARG A 183 -4.39 10.98 -14.23
CA ARG A 183 -5.22 9.85 -14.67
C ARG A 183 -5.55 8.89 -13.51
N SER A 184 -4.60 8.56 -12.64
CA SER A 184 -4.84 7.70 -11.47
C SER A 184 -5.78 8.36 -10.45
N MET A 185 -5.74 9.68 -10.28
CA MET A 185 -6.72 10.39 -9.46
C MET A 185 -8.14 10.33 -10.05
N LEU A 186 -8.26 10.47 -11.37
CA LEU A 186 -9.56 10.40 -12.07
C LEU A 186 -10.16 8.99 -12.04
N ASP A 187 -9.30 7.96 -12.05
CA ASP A 187 -9.63 6.55 -11.85
C ASP A 187 -10.25 6.32 -10.47
N ASP A 188 -9.65 6.86 -9.40
CA ASP A 188 -10.26 6.78 -8.06
C ASP A 188 -11.58 7.59 -7.94
N LEU A 189 -11.69 8.68 -8.71
CA LEU A 189 -12.85 9.57 -8.71
C LEU A 189 -14.09 8.93 -9.31
N ASP A 190 -13.96 8.17 -10.41
CA ASP A 190 -15.14 7.55 -11.04
C ASP A 190 -15.84 6.55 -10.09
N GLY A 191 -15.05 5.74 -9.39
CA GLY A 191 -15.53 4.78 -8.41
C GLY A 191 -16.10 5.47 -7.18
N HIS A 192 -15.51 6.59 -6.75
CA HIS A 192 -16.05 7.38 -5.65
C HIS A 192 -17.42 7.98 -6.01
N VAL A 193 -17.54 8.65 -7.16
CA VAL A 193 -18.81 9.22 -7.65
C VAL A 193 -19.87 8.13 -7.82
N ALA A 194 -19.50 6.94 -8.31
CA ALA A 194 -20.42 5.82 -8.43
C ALA A 194 -20.95 5.32 -7.07
N ARG A 195 -20.11 5.32 -6.03
CA ARG A 195 -20.46 4.91 -4.66
C ARG A 195 -21.37 5.90 -3.97
N GLU A 196 -21.05 7.19 -4.04
CA GLU A 196 -21.85 8.27 -3.45
C GLU A 196 -23.28 8.28 -4.03
N ARG A 197 -23.42 8.12 -5.35
CA ARG A 197 -24.74 8.06 -6.01
C ARG A 197 -25.60 6.86 -5.59
N LYS A 198 -24.97 5.78 -5.13
CA LYS A 198 -25.66 4.59 -4.60
C LYS A 198 -25.88 4.67 -3.09
N ASN A 199 -25.43 5.73 -2.41
CA ASN A 199 -25.32 5.83 -0.96
C ASN A 199 -24.50 4.69 -0.32
N GLU A 200 -23.61 4.06 -1.09
CA GLU A 200 -22.76 2.96 -0.65
C GLU A 200 -21.42 3.52 -0.16
N HIS A 201 -21.33 3.82 1.13
CA HIS A 201 -20.12 4.42 1.72
C HIS A 201 -18.95 3.43 1.79
N ARG A 202 -19.24 2.12 1.86
CA ARG A 202 -18.22 1.07 1.93
C ARG A 202 -17.49 0.90 0.59
N ALA A 203 -16.17 0.75 0.65
CA ALA A 203 -15.32 0.42 -0.50
C ALA A 203 -15.50 -1.03 -1.04
N SER A 204 -16.71 -1.38 -1.49
CA SER A 204 -17.01 -2.60 -2.22
C SER A 204 -16.94 -2.37 -3.74
N SER A 205 -16.50 -3.39 -4.48
CA SER A 205 -16.63 -3.44 -5.94
C SER A 205 -17.92 -4.16 -6.31
N ASP A 206 -18.79 -3.51 -7.08
CA ASP A 206 -20.01 -4.10 -7.64
C ASP A 206 -19.67 -4.99 -8.85
N ILE A 207 -19.12 -6.17 -8.55
CA ILE A 207 -18.60 -7.14 -9.51
C ILE A 207 -19.75 -7.62 -10.41
N GLY A 208 -19.63 -7.32 -11.71
CA GLY A 208 -20.63 -7.69 -12.73
C GLY A 208 -21.51 -6.55 -13.21
N SER A 209 -21.40 -5.35 -12.63
CA SER A 209 -22.04 -4.15 -13.17
C SER A 209 -21.39 -3.69 -14.48
N VAL A 210 -22.16 -3.01 -15.34
CA VAL A 210 -21.63 -2.42 -16.58
C VAL A 210 -20.53 -1.39 -16.26
N GLY A 211 -20.70 -0.62 -15.19
CA GLY A 211 -19.70 0.36 -14.75
C GLY A 211 -18.37 -0.29 -14.38
N PHE A 212 -18.39 -1.39 -13.61
CA PHE A 212 -17.18 -2.14 -13.26
C PHE A 212 -16.42 -2.66 -14.49
N PHE A 213 -17.14 -3.13 -15.52
CA PHE A 213 -16.50 -3.60 -16.74
C PHE A 213 -15.91 -2.46 -17.58
N VAL A 214 -16.63 -1.34 -17.70
CA VAL A 214 -16.17 -0.15 -18.43
C VAL A 214 -14.93 0.44 -17.78
N ASP A 215 -14.95 0.61 -16.46
CA ASP A 215 -13.81 1.05 -15.66
C ASP A 215 -12.58 0.18 -15.95
N GLY A 216 -12.66 -1.13 -15.69
CA GLY A 216 -11.53 -2.04 -15.91
C GLY A 216 -11.00 -2.07 -17.37
N MET A 217 -11.86 -1.88 -18.37
CA MET A 217 -11.43 -1.74 -19.76
C MET A 217 -10.64 -0.45 -19.99
N CYS A 218 -11.15 0.68 -19.52
CA CYS A 218 -10.49 1.97 -19.61
C CYS A 218 -9.15 1.96 -18.88
N ASP A 219 -9.13 1.28 -17.73
CA ASP A 219 -7.98 1.09 -16.90
C ASP A 219 -6.84 0.40 -17.67
N GLY A 220 -7.20 -0.72 -18.33
CA GLY A 220 -6.35 -1.51 -19.21
C GLY A 220 -5.89 -0.74 -20.47
N LEU A 221 -6.76 0.03 -21.11
CA LEU A 221 -6.40 0.86 -22.27
C LEU A 221 -5.34 1.90 -21.90
N GLY A 222 -5.49 2.55 -20.75
CA GLY A 222 -4.49 3.51 -20.30
C GLY A 222 -3.17 2.85 -19.87
N ALA A 223 -3.19 1.63 -19.33
CA ALA A 223 -1.97 0.86 -19.09
C ALA A 223 -1.25 0.47 -20.40
N ILE A 224 -2.00 0.09 -21.44
CA ILE A 224 -1.45 -0.16 -22.78
C ILE A 224 -0.84 1.13 -23.34
N ALA A 225 -1.49 2.29 -23.18
CA ALA A 225 -0.95 3.57 -23.60
C ALA A 225 0.41 3.86 -22.93
N LEU A 226 0.53 3.62 -21.62
CA LEU A 226 1.81 3.74 -20.89
C LEU A 226 2.91 2.85 -21.50
N LEU A 227 2.59 1.58 -21.75
CA LEU A 227 3.54 0.63 -22.34
C LEU A 227 3.97 1.04 -23.76
N ILE A 228 3.05 1.59 -24.56
CA ILE A 228 3.36 2.15 -25.90
C ILE A 228 4.27 3.37 -25.76
N GLY A 229 4.00 4.28 -24.81
CA GLY A 229 4.86 5.44 -24.54
C GLY A 229 6.29 5.02 -24.20
N CYS A 230 6.44 4.02 -23.31
CA CYS A 230 7.72 3.41 -22.97
C CYS A 230 8.41 2.75 -24.18
N LEU A 231 7.65 2.04 -25.02
CA LEU A 231 8.17 1.39 -26.22
C LEU A 231 8.75 2.41 -27.21
N VAL A 232 8.01 3.49 -27.49
CA VAL A 232 8.43 4.56 -28.41
C VAL A 232 9.69 5.23 -27.88
N PHE A 233 9.71 5.60 -26.60
CA PHE A 233 10.88 6.22 -25.96
C PHE A 233 12.12 5.34 -26.07
N LEU A 234 12.03 4.05 -25.71
CA LEU A 234 13.18 3.13 -25.72
C LEU A 234 13.61 2.72 -27.14
N LYS A 235 12.71 2.80 -28.13
CA LYS A 235 13.07 2.59 -29.54
C LYS A 235 13.86 3.77 -30.10
N ASN A 236 13.46 4.99 -29.74
CA ASN A 236 14.18 6.22 -30.12
C ASN A 236 15.51 6.34 -29.37
N ASN A 237 15.55 5.89 -28.11
CA ASN A 237 16.71 5.94 -27.23
C ASN A 237 17.16 4.53 -26.82
N PRO A 238 17.79 3.77 -27.74
CA PRO A 238 18.18 2.40 -27.45
C PRO A 238 19.22 2.36 -26.31
N PRO A 239 18.99 1.56 -25.25
CA PRO A 239 19.86 1.51 -24.10
C PRO A 239 21.25 1.00 -24.50
N ARG A 240 22.29 1.73 -24.09
CA ARG A 240 23.68 1.39 -24.39
C ARG A 240 24.10 0.21 -23.51
N ARG A 241 24.64 -0.85 -24.12
CA ARG A 241 25.29 -1.95 -23.39
C ARG A 241 26.46 -1.35 -22.62
N GLY A 242 26.55 -1.61 -21.31
CA GLY A 242 27.55 -1.01 -20.40
C GLY A 242 28.98 -1.13 -20.91
N TYR A 243 29.87 -0.30 -20.37
CA TYR A 243 31.28 -0.21 -20.75
C TYR A 243 31.92 -1.61 -20.79
N VAL A 244 32.29 -2.06 -21.99
CA VAL A 244 33.26 -3.13 -22.14
C VAL A 244 34.60 -2.53 -21.74
N GLN A 245 35.25 -3.15 -20.77
CA GLN A 245 36.61 -2.80 -20.33
C GLN A 245 37.52 -2.74 -21.57
N LEU A 246 38.24 -1.61 -21.76
CA LEU A 246 39.24 -1.50 -22.80
C LEU A 246 40.23 -2.66 -22.63
N GLN A 247 40.43 -3.44 -23.68
CA GLN A 247 41.53 -4.42 -23.73
C GLN A 247 42.83 -3.63 -23.57
N SER A 248 43.66 -4.03 -22.59
CA SER A 248 44.99 -3.46 -22.41
C SER A 248 45.81 -3.72 -23.67
N ILE A 249 46.13 -2.66 -24.41
CA ILE A 249 47.04 -2.72 -25.55
C ILE A 249 48.43 -3.01 -24.97
N LEU A 250 48.82 -4.28 -24.95
CA LEU A 250 50.23 -4.67 -24.86
C LEU A 250 50.89 -4.28 -26.18
N PRO A 251 52.01 -3.53 -26.17
CA PRO A 251 52.71 -3.20 -27.41
C PRO A 251 53.40 -4.47 -27.92
N GLN A 252 52.76 -5.14 -28.88
CA GLN A 252 53.45 -6.10 -29.72
C GLN A 252 54.31 -5.28 -30.69
N ILE A 253 55.63 -5.42 -30.56
CA ILE A 253 56.60 -4.94 -31.54
C ILE A 253 56.25 -5.63 -32.86
N SER A 254 55.71 -4.85 -33.79
CA SER A 254 55.30 -5.32 -35.11
C SER A 254 56.52 -5.48 -36.01
N ASP A 255 56.71 -6.69 -36.53
CA ASP A 255 57.43 -6.88 -37.78
C ASP A 255 56.41 -7.08 -38.91
N GLY A 256 56.50 -6.21 -39.91
CA GLY A 256 56.04 -6.48 -41.28
C GLY A 256 54.55 -6.71 -41.58
N THR A 257 53.94 -5.64 -42.09
CA THR A 257 53.01 -5.62 -43.23
C THR A 257 51.50 -5.87 -43.01
N LYS A 258 50.75 -4.83 -43.46
CA LYS A 258 49.38 -4.78 -43.99
C LYS A 258 48.26 -4.28 -43.07
N ASP A 259 47.66 -3.21 -43.59
CA ASP A 259 46.31 -2.69 -43.44
C ASP A 259 45.95 -1.90 -42.16
N SER A 260 46.24 -0.60 -42.29
CA SER A 260 45.54 0.51 -41.64
C SER A 260 44.03 0.41 -41.88
N GLY A 261 43.29 0.09 -40.83
CA GLY A 261 41.82 0.05 -40.85
C GLY A 261 41.23 -0.05 -39.45
N VAL A 262 41.50 0.96 -38.62
CA VAL A 262 40.78 1.40 -37.41
C VAL A 262 39.72 0.40 -36.91
N GLY A 263 40.06 -0.31 -35.83
CA GLY A 263 39.11 -1.13 -35.08
C GLY A 263 37.90 -0.30 -34.63
N THR A 264 36.78 -0.46 -35.33
CA THR A 264 35.51 0.14 -34.93
C THR A 264 34.93 -0.69 -33.79
N PRO A 265 34.76 -0.13 -32.57
CA PRO A 265 34.08 -0.85 -31.51
C PRO A 265 32.62 -1.02 -31.94
N TYR A 266 32.23 -2.26 -32.26
CA TYR A 266 30.85 -2.62 -32.55
C TYR A 266 30.01 -2.41 -31.27
N LYS A 267 29.53 -1.17 -31.08
CA LYS A 267 28.56 -0.78 -30.04
C LYS A 267 27.24 -1.45 -30.36
N GLY A 268 27.05 -2.69 -29.88
CA GLY A 268 25.83 -3.46 -30.12
C GLY A 268 24.61 -2.77 -29.53
N LYS A 269 23.79 -2.14 -30.39
CA LYS A 269 22.46 -1.63 -30.05
C LYS A 269 21.59 -2.79 -29.56
N VAL A 270 20.79 -2.56 -28.52
CA VAL A 270 19.79 -3.57 -28.08
C VAL A 270 18.79 -3.77 -29.22
N THR A 271 18.60 -5.02 -29.63
CA THR A 271 17.66 -5.39 -30.70
C THR A 271 16.22 -5.06 -30.27
N SER A 272 15.43 -4.45 -31.15
CA SER A 272 14.02 -4.11 -30.90
C SER A 272 13.19 -5.30 -30.41
N LYS A 273 13.52 -6.52 -30.83
CA LYS A 273 12.90 -7.77 -30.35
C LYS A 273 13.08 -7.96 -28.84
N LYS A 274 14.26 -7.69 -28.29
CA LYS A 274 14.53 -7.81 -26.84
C LYS A 274 13.78 -6.76 -26.04
N LEU A 275 13.67 -5.54 -26.56
CA LEU A 275 12.90 -4.46 -25.95
C LEU A 275 11.41 -4.82 -25.84
N ILE A 276 10.80 -5.22 -26.96
CA ILE A 276 9.39 -5.63 -27.01
C ILE A 276 9.15 -6.78 -26.03
N GLN A 277 10.04 -7.77 -25.98
CA GLN A 277 9.93 -8.88 -25.05
C GLN A 277 9.88 -8.42 -23.58
N LYS A 278 10.72 -7.46 -23.15
CA LYS A 278 10.67 -6.97 -21.75
C LYS A 278 9.36 -6.25 -21.44
N LEU A 279 8.87 -5.42 -22.36
CA LEU A 279 7.62 -4.68 -22.17
C LEU A 279 6.39 -5.60 -22.19
N VAL A 280 6.38 -6.62 -23.04
CA VAL A 280 5.34 -7.66 -23.03
C VAL A 280 5.38 -8.44 -21.71
N CYS A 281 6.58 -8.76 -21.19
CA CYS A 281 6.70 -9.38 -19.87
C CYS A 281 6.11 -8.48 -18.77
N LEU A 282 6.38 -7.17 -18.79
CA LEU A 282 5.81 -6.23 -17.82
C LEU A 282 4.27 -6.17 -17.93
N GLY A 283 3.74 -6.06 -19.16
CA GLY A 283 2.29 -6.06 -19.38
C GLY A 283 1.62 -7.36 -18.92
N ALA A 284 2.26 -8.51 -19.15
CA ALA A 284 1.78 -9.80 -18.66
C ALA A 284 1.81 -9.90 -17.12
N GLN A 285 2.81 -9.32 -16.46
CA GLN A 285 2.83 -9.22 -14.99
C GLN A 285 1.71 -8.33 -14.45
N MET A 286 1.45 -7.18 -15.08
CA MET A 286 0.34 -6.31 -14.70
C MET A 286 -1.02 -7.01 -14.86
N LEU A 287 -1.23 -7.73 -15.96
CA LEU A 287 -2.46 -8.50 -16.18
C LEU A 287 -2.62 -9.64 -15.15
N LEU A 288 -1.55 -10.38 -14.87
CA LEU A 288 -1.56 -11.43 -13.85
C LEU A 288 -1.85 -10.86 -12.47
N SER A 289 -1.21 -9.74 -12.12
CA SER A 289 -1.43 -9.06 -10.84
C SER A 289 -2.87 -8.53 -10.73
N SER A 290 -3.41 -7.90 -11.78
CA SER A 290 -4.78 -7.38 -11.80
C SER A 290 -5.83 -8.50 -11.62
N THR A 291 -5.69 -9.59 -12.37
CA THR A 291 -6.62 -10.73 -12.26
C THR A 291 -6.56 -11.41 -10.89
N ALA A 292 -5.35 -11.64 -10.36
CA ALA A 292 -5.17 -12.24 -9.05
C ALA A 292 -5.64 -11.33 -7.90
N TRP A 293 -5.25 -10.06 -7.92
CA TRP A 293 -5.64 -9.09 -6.88
C TRP A 293 -7.16 -8.95 -6.81
N ASN A 294 -7.84 -8.76 -7.95
CA ASN A 294 -9.30 -8.68 -8.00
C ASN A 294 -9.99 -9.96 -7.49
N ARG A 295 -9.47 -11.15 -7.85
CA ARG A 295 -9.96 -12.43 -7.32
C ARG A 295 -9.86 -12.47 -5.79
N TYR A 296 -8.69 -12.17 -5.23
CA TYR A 296 -8.47 -12.28 -3.80
C TYR A 296 -9.24 -11.23 -3.00
N ILE A 297 -9.37 -10.00 -3.51
CA ILE A 297 -10.28 -8.99 -2.94
C ILE A 297 -11.70 -9.56 -2.83
N ALA A 298 -12.23 -10.09 -3.93
CA ALA A 298 -13.60 -10.62 -3.96
C ALA A 298 -13.78 -11.79 -2.98
N LEU A 299 -12.83 -12.73 -2.93
CA LEU A 299 -12.86 -13.87 -2.01
C LEU A 299 -12.79 -13.42 -0.55
N TYR A 300 -11.87 -12.51 -0.20
CA TYR A 300 -11.74 -12.03 1.17
C TYR A 300 -12.92 -11.16 1.60
N GLN A 301 -13.48 -10.34 0.72
CA GLN A 301 -14.71 -9.59 1.01
C GLN A 301 -15.88 -10.55 1.28
N ASP A 302 -16.06 -11.56 0.44
CA ASP A 302 -17.12 -12.56 0.64
C ASP A 302 -16.95 -13.37 1.94
N LEU A 303 -15.70 -13.66 2.33
CA LEU A 303 -15.40 -14.42 3.55
C LEU A 303 -15.45 -13.58 4.83
N LEU A 304 -14.89 -12.36 4.83
CA LEU A 304 -14.62 -11.57 6.03
C LEU A 304 -15.60 -10.42 6.23
N GLU A 305 -16.29 -9.97 5.19
CA GLU A 305 -17.17 -8.79 5.23
C GLU A 305 -18.67 -9.12 5.08
N ARG A 306 -19.02 -10.40 4.99
CA ARG A 306 -20.42 -10.86 4.90
C ARG A 306 -21.18 -10.56 6.18
N GLN A 307 -22.32 -9.86 6.06
CA GLN A 307 -23.13 -9.40 7.21
C GLN A 307 -24.12 -10.45 7.73
N ASN A 308 -24.62 -11.35 6.87
CA ASN A 308 -25.61 -12.37 7.25
C ASN A 308 -24.95 -13.64 7.79
N VAL A 309 -24.24 -13.53 8.92
CA VAL A 309 -23.52 -14.64 9.54
C VAL A 309 -23.94 -14.85 10.99
N SER A 310 -23.72 -16.06 11.53
CA SER A 310 -23.99 -16.32 12.95
C SER A 310 -23.01 -15.52 13.84
N ASN A 311 -23.38 -15.25 15.09
CA ASN A 311 -22.51 -14.54 16.05
C ASN A 311 -21.14 -15.23 16.22
N GLN A 312 -21.11 -16.55 16.14
CA GLN A 312 -19.88 -17.34 16.20
C GLN A 312 -19.01 -17.13 14.95
N GLN A 313 -19.62 -17.14 13.77
CA GLN A 313 -18.91 -16.84 12.51
C GLN A 313 -18.38 -15.41 12.48
N ALA A 314 -19.14 -14.42 12.97
CA ALA A 314 -18.69 -13.03 13.07
C ALA A 314 -17.44 -12.85 13.96
N THR A 315 -17.38 -13.63 15.05
CA THR A 315 -16.20 -13.65 15.93
C THR A 315 -14.99 -14.24 15.21
N CYS A 316 -15.17 -15.37 14.51
CA CYS A 316 -14.12 -15.99 13.71
C CYS A 316 -13.64 -15.08 12.57
N GLN A 317 -14.55 -14.37 11.88
CA GLN A 317 -14.21 -13.38 10.85
C GLN A 317 -13.34 -12.27 11.43
N THR A 318 -13.73 -11.69 12.57
CA THR A 318 -12.97 -10.61 13.22
C THR A 318 -11.59 -11.10 13.65
N GLN A 319 -11.49 -12.31 14.17
CA GLN A 319 -10.21 -12.91 14.57
C GLN A 319 -9.30 -13.18 13.35
N ALA A 320 -9.86 -13.72 12.27
CA ALA A 320 -9.13 -13.94 11.02
C ALA A 320 -8.66 -12.63 10.40
N PHE A 321 -9.52 -11.60 10.37
CA PHE A 321 -9.21 -10.27 9.84
C PHE A 321 -8.06 -9.59 10.61
N ARG A 322 -8.00 -9.79 11.93
CA ARG A 322 -6.94 -9.23 12.80
C ARG A 322 -5.69 -10.11 12.90
N SER A 323 -5.65 -11.24 12.19
CA SER A 323 -4.53 -12.16 12.25
C SER A 323 -3.26 -11.58 11.60
N LEU A 324 -2.10 -12.01 12.09
CA LEU A 324 -0.81 -11.62 11.51
C LEU A 324 -0.66 -12.09 10.06
N LEU A 325 -1.23 -13.26 9.73
CA LEU A 325 -1.20 -13.81 8.37
C LEU A 325 -2.00 -12.93 7.40
N MET A 326 -3.22 -12.53 7.79
CA MET A 326 -4.02 -11.59 6.99
C MET A 326 -3.28 -10.28 6.75
N TRP A 327 -2.66 -9.72 7.80
CA TRP A 327 -1.89 -8.49 7.68
C TRP A 327 -0.68 -8.63 6.76
N THR A 328 0.02 -9.77 6.83
CA THR A 328 1.17 -10.07 5.98
C THR A 328 0.76 -10.21 4.51
N VAL A 329 -0.29 -10.98 4.24
CA VAL A 329 -0.83 -11.17 2.88
C VAL A 329 -1.30 -9.83 2.31
N ALA A 330 -2.05 -9.06 3.09
CA ALA A 330 -2.54 -7.76 2.64
C ALA A 330 -1.39 -6.79 2.35
N TRP A 331 -0.38 -6.73 3.23
CA TRP A 331 0.79 -5.89 3.02
C TRP A 331 1.61 -6.29 1.78
N LEU A 332 1.78 -7.59 1.51
CA LEU A 332 2.40 -8.04 0.27
C LEU A 332 1.59 -7.60 -0.96
N TRP A 333 0.27 -7.70 -0.91
CA TRP A 333 -0.59 -7.16 -1.99
C TRP A 333 -0.47 -5.65 -2.15
N ARG A 334 -0.26 -4.87 -1.08
CA ARG A 334 0.03 -3.42 -1.22
C ARG A 334 1.25 -3.11 -2.07
N LEU A 335 2.22 -4.02 -2.15
CA LEU A 335 3.46 -3.84 -2.93
C LEU A 335 3.35 -4.37 -4.36
N PHE A 336 2.52 -5.37 -4.60
CA PHE A 336 2.48 -6.12 -5.86
C PHE A 336 1.13 -6.06 -6.59
N ASN A 337 0.16 -5.29 -6.09
CA ASN A 337 -1.08 -5.01 -6.82
C ASN A 337 -0.78 -4.28 -8.16
N PRO A 338 -1.72 -4.27 -9.12
CA PRO A 338 -1.46 -3.73 -10.46
C PRO A 338 -1.07 -2.25 -10.44
N HIS A 339 -1.67 -1.45 -9.56
CA HIS A 339 -1.37 -0.03 -9.46
C HIS A 339 0.04 0.23 -8.91
N ALA A 340 0.52 -0.56 -7.93
CA ALA A 340 1.89 -0.47 -7.42
C ALA A 340 2.92 -0.75 -8.53
N ILE A 341 2.66 -1.70 -9.43
CA ILE A 341 3.53 -1.98 -10.59
C ILE A 341 3.54 -0.79 -11.56
N ILE A 342 2.39 -0.15 -11.79
CA ILE A 342 2.29 1.09 -12.58
C ILE A 342 3.12 2.20 -11.92
N HIS A 343 2.92 2.46 -10.63
CA HIS A 343 3.63 3.50 -9.89
C HIS A 343 5.14 3.26 -9.84
N ALA A 344 5.58 2.01 -9.71
CA ALA A 344 6.99 1.64 -9.82
C ALA A 344 7.55 1.91 -11.23
N THR A 345 6.76 1.66 -12.27
CA THR A 345 7.12 1.99 -13.66
C THR A 345 7.22 3.50 -13.86
N LEU A 346 6.27 4.27 -13.35
CA LEU A 346 6.27 5.74 -13.39
C LEU A 346 7.47 6.33 -12.64
N LEU A 347 7.80 5.79 -11.47
CA LEU A 347 8.99 6.18 -10.71
C LEU A 347 10.28 5.88 -11.50
N ALA A 348 10.34 4.73 -12.18
CA ALA A 348 11.47 4.39 -13.03
C ALA A 348 11.61 5.35 -14.22
N ILE A 349 10.51 5.83 -14.80
CA ILE A 349 10.51 6.87 -15.84
C ILE A 349 10.99 8.21 -15.27
N PHE A 350 10.47 8.60 -14.10
CA PHE A 350 10.82 9.86 -13.43
C PHE A 350 12.32 9.97 -13.11
N CYS A 351 12.89 8.86 -12.64
CA CYS A 351 14.30 8.72 -12.30
C CYS A 351 15.21 8.47 -13.52
N ASP A 352 14.67 8.36 -14.73
CA ASP A 352 15.40 8.02 -15.95
C ASP A 352 16.11 6.66 -15.88
N LYS A 353 15.49 5.70 -15.17
CA LYS A 353 15.99 4.33 -14.90
C LYS A 353 15.10 3.23 -15.46
N LEU A 354 14.27 3.56 -16.46
CA LEU A 354 13.31 2.65 -17.06
C LEU A 354 13.95 1.34 -17.57
N TRP A 355 15.13 1.40 -18.18
CA TRP A 355 15.78 0.20 -18.70
C TRP A 355 16.35 -0.70 -17.60
N GLU A 356 16.96 -0.15 -16.55
CA GLU A 356 17.40 -0.96 -15.41
C GLU A 356 16.21 -1.63 -14.71
N PHE A 357 15.11 -0.91 -14.55
CA PHE A 357 13.86 -1.43 -13.99
C PHE A 357 13.30 -2.59 -14.82
N LEU A 358 13.15 -2.43 -16.14
CA LEU A 358 12.63 -3.49 -17.03
C LEU A 358 13.51 -4.74 -17.03
N ARG A 359 14.83 -4.61 -16.84
CA ARG A 359 15.72 -5.76 -16.71
C ARG A 359 15.56 -6.48 -15.38
N ALA A 360 15.37 -5.74 -14.29
CA ALA A 360 15.20 -6.30 -12.96
C ALA A 360 13.87 -7.05 -12.83
N VAL A 361 12.78 -6.46 -13.32
CA VAL A 361 11.42 -6.96 -13.10
C VAL A 361 11.07 -8.18 -13.96
N GLN A 362 11.71 -8.35 -15.13
CA GLN A 362 11.26 -9.33 -16.14
C GLN A 362 11.00 -10.75 -15.61
N TYR A 363 11.90 -11.33 -14.80
CA TYR A 363 11.74 -12.68 -14.24
C TYR A 363 11.43 -12.65 -12.75
N ALA A 364 12.10 -11.77 -12.00
CA ALA A 364 11.88 -11.65 -10.56
C ALA A 364 10.42 -11.30 -10.22
N GLY A 365 9.78 -10.45 -11.04
CA GLY A 365 8.38 -10.06 -10.84
C GLY A 365 7.41 -11.24 -10.93
N PHE A 366 7.59 -12.16 -11.88
CA PHE A 366 6.75 -13.36 -11.96
C PHE A 366 6.95 -14.30 -10.78
N ILE A 367 8.20 -14.52 -10.35
CA ILE A 367 8.50 -15.40 -9.21
C ILE A 367 7.81 -14.87 -7.96
N VAL A 368 7.91 -13.57 -7.70
CA VAL A 368 7.29 -12.94 -6.53
C VAL A 368 5.75 -12.97 -6.64
N LEU A 369 5.18 -12.63 -7.80
CA LEU A 369 3.73 -12.66 -8.01
C LEU A 369 3.15 -14.07 -7.86
N LEU A 370 3.77 -15.09 -8.46
CA LEU A 370 3.32 -16.47 -8.33
C LEU A 370 3.43 -16.97 -6.88
N GLY A 371 4.51 -16.62 -6.18
CA GLY A 371 4.64 -16.90 -4.75
C GLY A 371 3.54 -16.25 -3.92
N LEU A 372 3.23 -14.98 -4.18
CA LEU A 372 2.15 -14.26 -3.51
C LEU A 372 0.77 -14.88 -3.79
N ILE A 373 0.51 -15.29 -5.03
CA ILE A 373 -0.72 -16.01 -5.41
C ILE A 373 -0.84 -17.32 -4.61
N CYS A 374 0.23 -18.13 -4.56
CA CYS A 374 0.23 -19.37 -3.79
C CYS A 374 -0.04 -19.14 -2.30
N ILE A 375 0.64 -18.16 -1.68
CA ILE A 375 0.43 -17.81 -0.26
C ILE A 375 -1.02 -17.35 -0.04
N SER A 376 -1.55 -16.53 -0.95
CA SER A 376 -2.92 -16.01 -0.86
C SER A 376 -3.95 -17.12 -0.99
N GLU A 377 -3.76 -18.08 -1.90
CA GLU A 377 -4.65 -19.23 -2.06
C GLU A 377 -4.66 -20.11 -0.81
N MET A 378 -3.47 -20.41 -0.26
CA MET A 378 -3.35 -21.18 0.98
C MET A 378 -4.05 -20.48 2.15
N HIS A 379 -3.86 -19.17 2.28
CA HIS A 379 -4.46 -18.39 3.36
C HIS A 379 -5.99 -18.30 3.21
N VAL A 380 -6.52 -18.11 1.99
CA VAL A 380 -7.98 -18.14 1.75
C VAL A 380 -8.58 -19.47 2.18
N LEU A 381 -7.95 -20.60 1.81
CA LEU A 381 -8.42 -21.92 2.19
C LEU A 381 -8.39 -22.14 3.70
N GLU A 382 -7.35 -21.65 4.38
CA GLU A 382 -7.23 -21.71 5.84
C GLU A 382 -8.31 -20.88 6.54
N VAL A 383 -8.53 -19.63 6.10
CA VAL A 383 -9.58 -18.75 6.64
C VAL A 383 -10.97 -19.34 6.41
N GLN A 384 -11.22 -19.86 5.20
CA GLN A 384 -12.49 -20.50 4.87
C GLN A 384 -12.73 -21.72 5.77
N ALA A 385 -11.72 -22.57 5.97
CA ALA A 385 -11.80 -23.69 6.89
C ALA A 385 -12.01 -23.21 8.33
N PHE A 386 -11.31 -22.18 8.79
CA PHE A 386 -11.46 -21.66 10.15
C PHE A 386 -12.88 -21.15 10.44
N ILE A 387 -13.49 -20.42 9.50
CA ILE A 387 -14.85 -19.88 9.64
C ILE A 387 -15.92 -20.98 9.58
N HIS A 388 -15.73 -22.03 8.76
CA HIS A 388 -16.75 -23.06 8.53
C HIS A 388 -16.56 -24.35 9.35
N LYS A 389 -15.35 -24.68 9.82
CA LYS A 389 -15.04 -25.92 10.57
C LYS A 389 -15.63 -25.92 11.99
N THR A 390 -16.02 -24.76 12.51
CA THR A 390 -16.74 -24.69 13.79
C THR A 390 -18.18 -25.17 13.69
N LEU A 391 -18.78 -25.22 12.48
CA LEU A 391 -20.13 -25.76 12.29
C LEU A 391 -20.19 -27.29 12.45
N THR A 392 -19.16 -28.01 11.97
CA THR A 392 -19.12 -29.48 12.02
C THR A 392 -18.90 -30.03 13.42
N ASN A 393 -18.13 -29.32 14.26
CA ASN A 393 -17.92 -29.73 15.65
C ASN A 393 -19.16 -29.52 16.53
N SER A 394 -20.04 -28.56 16.20
CA SER A 394 -21.30 -28.36 16.91
C SER A 394 -22.42 -29.33 16.50
N THR A 395 -22.34 -29.94 15.30
CA THR A 395 -23.31 -30.95 14.86
C THR A 395 -22.98 -32.38 15.32
N LEU A 396 -21.77 -32.61 15.85
CA LEU A 396 -21.33 -33.90 16.42
C LEU A 396 -21.50 -33.98 17.94
N SER A 397 -22.09 -32.95 18.56
CA SER A 397 -22.41 -32.88 19.98
C SER A 397 -23.92 -32.82 20.24
N VAL A 398 -24.71 -33.58 19.48
CA VAL A 398 -26.14 -33.83 19.75
C VAL A 398 -26.34 -35.32 19.92
#